data_AF-T0R780-F1
#
_entry.id   AF-T0R780-F1
#
_cell.length_a   1.000
_cell.length_b   1.000
_cell.length_c   1.000
_cell.angle_alpha   90.00
_cell.angle_beta   90.00
_cell.angle_gamma   90.00
#
_symmetry.space_group_name_H-M   'P 1'
#
loop_
_entity.id
_entity.type
_entity.pdbx_description
1 polymer ?
#
loop_
_entity_poly.entity_id
_entity_poly.type
_entity_poly.pdbx_seq_one_letter_code
_entity_poly.pdbx_strand_id
1 'polypeptide(L)'
;MQRPSMLMTLTYSRLHDHPSLPSPMSVMECVASPRLLPAFDVVFRNHTASSPRVSSPRLPPLRETLLTPTHSPYTKPVKRNDVGIKLCSVHGCAKRAKAGGVCIAHGGGIRCAKDGCAKHAVSMGHCISHGGGKRCTVLGCHNASRKYGVCWSHGGKRMCLKQGCTKGPKTGGYCWAHGGKAKK
;
A
#
# COMPACT_ATOMS: atom_id res chain seq x y z
N MET A 1 32.87 -61.57 22.26
CA MET A 1 32.92 -61.07 20.87
C MET A 1 32.95 -59.55 20.92
N GLN A 2 34.16 -59.01 21.11
CA GLN A 2 34.49 -57.59 21.21
C GLN A 2 34.19 -56.85 19.90
N ARG A 3 33.57 -55.68 19.99
CA ARG A 3 33.48 -54.71 18.88
C ARG A 3 34.74 -53.83 18.91
N PRO A 4 35.49 -53.66 17.81
CA PRO A 4 36.63 -52.75 17.84
C PRO A 4 36.16 -51.29 17.71
N SER A 5 36.65 -50.50 18.65
CA SER A 5 36.68 -49.04 18.70
C SER A 5 37.62 -48.49 17.62
N MET A 6 37.11 -47.63 16.74
CA MET A 6 37.94 -46.79 15.87
C MET A 6 37.80 -45.34 16.33
N LEU A 7 38.74 -44.95 17.19
CA LEU A 7 39.03 -43.57 17.55
C LEU A 7 39.70 -42.91 16.34
N MET A 8 39.00 -42.01 15.65
CA MET A 8 39.65 -41.08 14.72
C MET A 8 40.18 -39.90 15.52
N THR A 9 41.46 -39.98 15.86
CA THR A 9 42.28 -38.84 16.30
C THR A 9 42.51 -37.94 15.09
N LEU A 10 41.76 -36.84 14.98
CA LEU A 10 42.14 -35.74 14.10
C LEU A 10 43.03 -34.79 14.89
N THR A 11 44.29 -34.76 14.47
CA THR A 11 45.36 -33.98 15.06
C THR A 11 45.16 -32.49 14.85
N TYR A 12 45.26 -31.81 15.98
CA TYR A 12 45.42 -30.39 16.21
C TYR A 12 46.68 -29.81 15.50
N SER A 13 46.54 -28.56 14.99
CA SER A 13 47.58 -27.55 14.66
C SER A 13 47.85 -27.27 13.17
N ARG A 14 47.46 -26.07 12.69
CA ARG A 14 48.38 -24.92 12.56
C ARG A 14 47.63 -23.64 12.14
N LEU A 15 47.99 -22.57 12.83
CA LEU A 15 47.53 -21.18 12.71
C LEU A 15 48.27 -20.42 11.60
N HIS A 16 47.74 -19.21 11.30
CA HIS A 16 48.28 -18.10 10.51
C HIS A 16 48.15 -18.30 8.98
N ASP A 17 47.45 -17.42 8.24
CA ASP A 17 47.72 -15.99 8.15
C ASP A 17 46.47 -15.15 7.81
N HIS A 18 46.35 -13.99 8.46
CA HIS A 18 45.34 -12.96 8.24
C HIS A 18 45.89 -11.91 7.27
N PRO A 19 45.26 -11.63 6.11
CA PRO A 19 45.48 -10.36 5.43
C PRO A 19 44.64 -9.26 6.09
N SER A 20 45.31 -8.54 6.99
CA SER A 20 45.28 -7.08 7.16
C SER A 20 44.05 -6.30 6.65
N LEU A 21 43.30 -5.80 7.62
CA LEU A 21 42.45 -4.62 7.52
C LEU A 21 43.29 -3.38 7.15
N PRO A 22 42.83 -2.49 6.25
CA PRO A 22 43.28 -1.11 6.25
C PRO A 22 42.56 -0.33 7.37
N SER A 23 43.38 0.34 8.18
CA SER A 23 43.04 1.20 9.31
C SER A 23 42.45 2.56 8.87
N PRO A 24 41.83 3.31 9.79
CA PRO A 24 40.89 4.37 9.49
C PRO A 24 41.59 5.70 9.24
N MET A 25 41.36 6.29 8.06
CA MET A 25 41.76 7.65 7.77
C MET A 25 40.64 8.62 8.13
N SER A 26 40.93 9.39 9.18
CA SER A 26 40.57 10.79 9.37
C SER A 26 39.10 11.15 9.56
N VAL A 27 38.79 11.47 10.83
CA VAL A 27 37.71 12.36 11.23
C VAL A 27 37.88 13.72 10.54
N MET A 28 37.09 13.99 9.51
CA MET A 28 36.90 15.36 9.04
C MET A 28 35.78 15.96 9.86
N GLU A 29 36.12 16.93 10.71
CA GLU A 29 35.19 17.77 11.43
C GLU A 29 34.17 18.40 10.45
N CYS A 30 32.91 18.05 10.63
CA CYS A 30 31.80 18.81 10.04
C CYS A 30 31.70 20.13 10.81
N VAL A 31 32.46 21.12 10.37
CA VAL A 31 32.34 22.50 10.84
C VAL A 31 30.91 22.95 10.55
N ALA A 32 30.13 23.15 11.61
CA ALA A 32 28.82 23.74 11.57
C ALA A 32 28.94 25.18 11.05
N SER A 33 28.73 25.36 9.75
CA SER A 33 28.54 26.67 9.15
C SER A 33 27.03 26.92 9.02
N PRO A 34 26.47 27.89 9.76
CA PRO A 34 25.07 28.25 9.63
C PRO A 34 24.89 28.96 8.29
N ARG A 35 24.30 28.27 7.31
CA ARG A 35 23.76 28.95 6.12
C ARG A 35 22.52 29.74 6.56
N LEU A 36 22.79 30.98 6.95
CA LEU A 36 21.85 32.09 7.01
C LEU A 36 21.02 32.09 5.74
N LEU A 37 19.73 31.78 5.87
CA LEU A 37 18.76 32.04 4.82
C LEU A 37 18.53 33.56 4.78
N PRO A 38 18.56 34.19 3.60
CA PRO A 38 18.26 35.61 3.48
C PRO A 38 16.81 35.86 3.87
N ALA A 39 16.62 36.84 4.76
CA ALA A 39 15.33 37.42 5.07
C ALA A 39 14.70 37.91 3.76
N PHE A 40 13.63 37.25 3.32
CA PHE A 40 12.73 37.87 2.36
C PHE A 40 11.93 38.90 3.14
N ASP A 41 12.27 40.17 2.92
CA ASP A 41 11.49 41.33 3.32
C ASP A 41 10.05 41.15 2.85
N VAL A 42 9.15 40.90 3.81
CA VAL A 42 7.72 41.10 3.62
C VAL A 42 7.50 42.61 3.57
N VAL A 43 7.72 43.18 2.38
CA VAL A 43 7.24 44.53 2.09
C VAL A 43 5.72 44.47 2.00
N PHE A 44 5.08 44.87 3.09
CA PHE A 44 3.67 45.24 3.15
C PHE A 44 3.45 46.43 2.21
N ARG A 45 3.13 46.14 0.96
CA ARG A 45 2.80 47.16 -0.03
C ARG A 45 1.32 47.49 0.12
N ASN A 46 1.03 48.33 1.10
CA ASN A 46 -0.25 49.02 1.25
C ASN A 46 -0.46 49.90 0.02
N HIS A 47 -1.22 49.42 -0.95
CA HIS A 47 -1.73 50.25 -2.02
C HIS A 47 -3.02 50.93 -1.54
N THR A 48 -2.86 52.09 -0.91
CA THR A 48 -3.88 53.13 -0.91
C THR A 48 -3.95 53.71 -2.31
N ALA A 49 -4.94 53.28 -3.09
CA ALA A 49 -5.31 53.97 -4.33
C ALA A 49 -6.81 53.79 -4.57
N SER A 50 -7.54 54.81 -4.14
CA SER A 50 -8.74 55.35 -4.76
C SER A 50 -8.93 54.95 -6.22
N SER A 51 -10.05 54.30 -6.53
CA SER A 51 -10.58 54.18 -7.88
C SER A 51 -12.12 54.30 -7.86
N PRO A 52 -12.71 54.78 -8.97
CA PRO A 52 -13.90 55.64 -8.95
C PRO A 52 -15.23 54.89 -8.82
N ARG A 53 -16.23 55.64 -8.35
CA ARG A 53 -17.64 55.25 -8.31
C ARG A 53 -18.14 54.86 -9.70
N VAL A 54 -18.39 53.58 -9.92
CA VAL A 54 -19.28 53.10 -10.98
C VAL A 54 -20.64 52.80 -10.34
N SER A 55 -21.67 53.42 -10.89
CA SER A 55 -23.07 53.27 -10.51
C SER A 55 -23.57 51.87 -10.88
N SER A 56 -23.83 51.03 -9.88
CA SER A 56 -24.50 49.73 -10.09
C SER A 56 -26.01 49.92 -10.32
N PRO A 57 -26.59 49.35 -11.38
CA PRO A 57 -28.04 49.31 -11.56
C PRO A 57 -28.70 48.33 -10.58
N ARG A 58 -29.93 48.70 -10.19
CA ARG A 58 -30.80 48.08 -9.19
C ARG A 58 -31.17 46.64 -9.59
N LEU A 59 -30.84 45.66 -8.75
CA LEU A 59 -31.30 44.26 -8.89
C LEU A 59 -32.79 44.14 -8.53
N PRO A 60 -33.61 43.40 -9.29
CA PRO A 60 -35.00 43.08 -8.93
C PRO A 60 -35.06 41.98 -7.84
N PRO A 61 -36.19 41.86 -7.11
CA PRO A 61 -36.32 40.93 -5.99
C PRO A 61 -36.32 39.47 -6.44
N LEU A 62 -35.75 38.62 -5.58
CA LEU A 62 -35.66 37.18 -5.75
C LEU A 62 -37.06 36.56 -5.84
N ARG A 63 -37.37 35.99 -7.01
CA ARG A 63 -38.42 34.97 -7.13
C ARG A 63 -37.79 33.61 -6.86
N GLU A 64 -38.15 33.01 -5.74
CA GLU A 64 -37.85 31.61 -5.42
C GLU A 64 -38.44 30.73 -6.52
N THR A 65 -37.59 30.34 -7.46
CA THR A 65 -37.95 29.33 -8.46
C THR A 65 -37.34 28.04 -7.98
N LEU A 66 -38.21 27.20 -7.43
CA LEU A 66 -37.96 25.81 -7.04
C LEU A 66 -37.30 25.06 -8.21
N LEU A 67 -35.97 24.94 -8.16
CA LEU A 67 -35.23 23.97 -8.94
C LEU A 67 -34.78 22.89 -7.97
N THR A 68 -35.59 21.84 -7.93
CA THR A 68 -35.31 20.56 -7.30
C THR A 68 -33.92 20.03 -7.72
N PRO A 69 -33.00 19.77 -6.78
CA PRO A 69 -31.91 18.86 -7.04
C PRO A 69 -32.49 17.44 -7.01
N THR A 70 -32.86 16.90 -8.17
CA THR A 70 -33.07 15.46 -8.36
C THR A 70 -31.72 14.74 -8.35
N HIS A 71 -31.06 14.72 -7.20
CA HIS A 71 -30.13 13.66 -6.84
C HIS A 71 -30.39 13.38 -5.38
N SER A 72 -31.41 12.56 -5.12
CA SER A 72 -31.53 11.86 -3.85
C SER A 72 -30.35 10.89 -3.78
N PRO A 73 -29.33 11.12 -2.93
CA PRO A 73 -28.38 10.08 -2.65
C PRO A 73 -29.10 9.12 -1.72
N TYR A 74 -30.00 8.29 -2.27
CA TYR A 74 -30.51 7.15 -1.56
C TYR A 74 -29.36 6.14 -1.41
N THR A 75 -28.41 6.49 -0.56
CA THR A 75 -27.46 5.54 0.00
C THR A 75 -28.30 4.67 0.91
N LYS A 76 -28.58 3.45 0.45
CA LYS A 76 -29.24 2.44 1.26
C LYS A 76 -28.54 2.40 2.62
N PRO A 77 -29.24 2.55 3.75
CA PRO A 77 -28.61 2.50 5.06
C PRO A 77 -27.97 1.12 5.22
N VAL A 78 -26.64 1.09 5.23
CA VAL A 78 -25.88 -0.15 5.46
C VAL A 78 -26.12 -0.54 6.91
N LYS A 79 -26.73 -1.70 7.13
CA LYS A 79 -26.92 -2.28 8.47
C LYS A 79 -25.55 -2.36 9.15
N ARG A 80 -25.40 -1.59 10.23
CA ARG A 80 -24.16 -1.49 11.01
C ARG A 80 -24.00 -2.80 11.77
N ASN A 81 -22.85 -3.44 11.60
CA ASN A 81 -22.36 -4.39 12.59
C ASN A 81 -21.48 -3.56 13.53
N ASP A 82 -21.89 -3.43 14.79
CA ASP A 82 -21.35 -2.52 15.81
C ASP A 82 -19.95 -2.91 16.34
N VAL A 83 -19.05 -3.32 15.43
CA VAL A 83 -17.64 -3.59 15.73
C VAL A 83 -16.77 -2.58 14.99
N GLY A 84 -16.74 -1.32 15.46
CA GLY A 84 -15.66 -0.36 15.19
C GLY A 84 -15.26 -0.09 13.72
N ILE A 85 -16.14 -0.32 12.74
CA ILE A 85 -15.82 -0.07 11.33
C ILE A 85 -15.91 1.43 11.03
N LYS A 86 -14.76 2.11 10.96
CA LYS A 86 -14.69 3.50 10.48
C LYS A 86 -14.97 3.56 8.98
N LEU A 87 -15.91 4.42 8.59
CA LEU A 87 -16.21 4.73 7.18
C LEU A 87 -15.29 5.83 6.68
N CYS A 88 -15.20 5.96 5.36
CA CYS A 88 -14.44 7.02 4.71
C CYS A 88 -14.94 8.40 5.13
N SER A 89 -14.04 9.27 5.58
CA SER A 89 -14.38 10.65 6.00
C SER A 89 -14.84 11.58 4.87
N VAL A 90 -14.83 11.12 3.61
CA VAL A 90 -15.26 11.91 2.45
C VAL A 90 -16.78 11.88 2.37
N HIS A 91 -17.39 13.06 2.26
CA HIS A 91 -18.85 13.22 2.18
C HIS A 91 -19.45 12.36 1.07
N GLY A 92 -20.52 11.61 1.39
CA GLY A 92 -21.19 10.71 0.44
C GLY A 92 -20.47 9.38 0.15
N CYS A 93 -19.35 9.07 0.83
CA CYS A 93 -18.62 7.83 0.61
C CYS A 93 -18.97 6.74 1.64
N ALA A 94 -19.77 5.75 1.25
CA ALA A 94 -20.10 4.59 2.09
C ALA A 94 -18.99 3.51 2.15
N LYS A 95 -17.80 3.78 1.57
CA LYS A 95 -16.69 2.82 1.58
C LYS A 95 -16.01 2.79 2.95
N ARG A 96 -15.49 1.63 3.34
CA ARG A 96 -14.72 1.48 4.58
C ARG A 96 -13.41 2.29 4.53
N ALA A 97 -13.12 3.03 5.59
CA ALA A 97 -11.84 3.71 5.75
C ALA A 97 -10.72 2.70 6.02
N LYS A 98 -9.53 3.01 5.50
CA LYS A 98 -8.28 2.32 5.83
C LYS A 98 -7.47 3.22 6.78
N ALA A 99 -6.16 3.00 6.85
CA ALA A 99 -5.26 3.93 7.51
C ALA A 99 -5.42 5.32 6.87
N GLY A 100 -5.50 6.37 7.71
CA GLY A 100 -5.74 7.75 7.27
C GLY A 100 -7.21 8.16 7.17
N GLY A 101 -8.16 7.34 7.64
CA GLY A 101 -9.58 7.75 7.75
C GLY A 101 -10.36 7.81 6.43
N VAL A 102 -9.70 7.54 5.30
CA VAL A 102 -10.32 7.54 3.96
C VAL A 102 -10.24 6.15 3.30
N CYS A 103 -11.04 5.92 2.27
CA CYS A 103 -11.03 4.66 1.52
C CYS A 103 -9.89 4.62 0.51
N ILE A 104 -9.59 3.43 -0.04
CA ILE A 104 -8.52 3.21 -1.05
C ILE A 104 -8.68 4.14 -2.26
N ALA A 105 -9.93 4.37 -2.72
CA ALA A 105 -10.21 5.25 -3.85
C ALA A 105 -9.89 6.72 -3.56
N HIS A 106 -10.05 7.14 -2.29
CA HIS A 106 -9.73 8.49 -1.82
C HIS A 106 -8.33 8.55 -1.18
N GLY A 107 -7.50 7.54 -1.41
CA GLY A 107 -6.09 7.53 -1.02
C GLY A 107 -5.76 6.87 0.32
N GLY A 108 -6.70 6.14 0.92
CA GLY A 108 -6.50 5.44 2.18
C GLY A 108 -5.57 4.24 2.09
N GLY A 109 -4.79 4.02 3.14
CA GLY A 109 -3.78 2.96 3.22
C GLY A 109 -2.36 3.47 2.96
N ILE A 110 -1.40 2.55 3.03
CA ILE A 110 0.03 2.87 2.87
C ILE A 110 0.40 2.76 1.38
N ARG A 111 1.11 3.76 0.86
CA ARG A 111 1.67 3.73 -0.49
C ARG A 111 3.01 3.01 -0.50
N CYS A 112 3.37 2.48 -1.66
CA CYS A 112 4.66 1.84 -1.83
C CYS A 112 5.77 2.85 -1.55
N ALA A 113 6.70 2.50 -0.65
CA ALA A 113 7.84 3.33 -0.24
C ALA A 113 8.90 3.55 -1.34
N LYS A 114 8.67 3.03 -2.55
CA LYS A 114 9.58 3.24 -3.68
C LYS A 114 9.18 4.53 -4.40
N ASP A 115 10.17 5.36 -4.70
CA ASP A 115 9.98 6.65 -5.36
C ASP A 115 9.16 6.53 -6.65
N GLY A 116 8.18 7.42 -6.79
CA GLY A 116 7.27 7.46 -7.94
C GLY A 116 6.24 6.32 -8.00
N CYS A 117 6.15 5.43 -7.01
CA CYS A 117 5.21 4.32 -7.05
C CYS A 117 3.84 4.68 -6.43
N ALA A 118 2.83 4.90 -7.27
CA ALA A 118 1.45 5.15 -6.82
C ALA A 118 0.71 3.90 -6.28
N LYS A 119 1.32 2.71 -6.35
CA LYS A 119 0.71 1.44 -5.92
C LYS A 119 0.63 1.35 -4.39
N HIS A 120 -0.35 0.61 -3.91
CA HIS A 120 -0.51 0.35 -2.48
C HIS A 120 0.51 -0.67 -1.99
N ALA A 121 1.03 -0.44 -0.79
CA ALA A 121 1.88 -1.38 -0.09
C ALA A 121 1.04 -2.57 0.41
N VAL A 122 1.55 -3.78 0.21
CA VAL A 122 0.92 -5.01 0.70
C VAL A 122 1.53 -5.43 2.03
N SER A 123 2.87 -5.40 2.11
CA SER A 123 3.63 -5.64 3.34
C SER A 123 4.97 -4.92 3.27
N MET A 124 5.60 -4.69 4.42
CA MET A 124 6.93 -4.08 4.52
C MET A 124 7.04 -2.73 3.77
N GLY A 125 5.95 -1.97 3.67
CA GLY A 125 5.93 -0.69 2.95
C GLY A 125 6.04 -0.80 1.42
N HIS A 126 6.10 -2.00 0.83
CA HIS A 126 6.25 -2.16 -0.63
C HIS A 126 5.02 -2.78 -1.30
N CYS A 127 4.80 -2.44 -2.57
CA CYS A 127 3.78 -3.09 -3.41
C CYS A 127 4.28 -4.45 -3.94
N ILE A 128 3.38 -5.25 -4.51
CA ILE A 128 3.69 -6.62 -4.99
C ILE A 128 4.88 -6.65 -5.96
N SER A 129 4.97 -5.70 -6.88
CA SER A 129 6.07 -5.63 -7.86
C SER A 129 7.40 -5.17 -7.24
N HIS A 130 7.37 -4.48 -6.10
CA HIS A 130 8.55 -3.99 -5.40
C HIS A 130 8.90 -4.83 -4.16
N GLY A 131 8.31 -6.02 -4.02
CA GLY A 131 8.64 -6.96 -2.95
C GLY A 131 7.68 -7.02 -1.77
N GLY A 132 6.51 -6.38 -1.88
CA GLY A 132 5.40 -6.59 -0.96
C GLY A 132 4.79 -7.99 -1.10
N GLY A 133 4.51 -8.63 0.04
CA GLY A 133 3.93 -9.97 0.15
C GLY A 133 4.97 -11.08 0.29
N LYS A 134 4.49 -12.30 0.59
CA LYS A 134 5.33 -13.49 0.69
C LYS A 134 5.71 -13.99 -0.71
N ARG A 135 6.93 -14.49 -0.89
CA ARG A 135 7.36 -15.15 -2.14
C ARG A 135 7.02 -16.63 -2.14
N CYS A 136 7.01 -17.21 -3.33
CA CYS A 136 6.85 -18.63 -3.50
C CYS A 136 8.00 -19.39 -2.80
N THR A 137 7.66 -20.40 -2.00
CA THR A 137 8.63 -21.22 -1.27
C THR A 137 9.43 -22.15 -2.20
N VAL A 138 8.93 -22.42 -3.41
CA VAL A 138 9.64 -23.23 -4.42
C VAL A 138 10.95 -22.56 -4.83
N LEU A 139 12.05 -23.32 -4.76
CA LEU A 139 13.38 -22.86 -5.13
C LEU A 139 13.41 -22.33 -6.58
N GLY A 140 14.05 -21.18 -6.78
CA GLY A 140 14.12 -20.51 -8.08
C GLY A 140 12.84 -19.79 -8.53
N CYS A 141 11.78 -19.76 -7.70
CA CYS A 141 10.54 -19.06 -8.05
C CYS A 141 10.44 -17.69 -7.38
N HIS A 142 10.54 -16.61 -8.16
CA HIS A 142 10.41 -15.24 -7.66
C HIS A 142 8.97 -14.72 -7.61
N ASN A 143 7.99 -15.55 -8.00
CA ASN A 143 6.58 -15.16 -8.02
C ASN A 143 6.02 -14.95 -6.62
N ALA A 144 5.01 -14.08 -6.53
CA ALA A 144 4.28 -13.84 -5.29
C ALA A 144 3.47 -15.09 -4.88
N SER A 145 3.59 -15.47 -3.62
CA SER A 145 2.79 -16.51 -2.99
C SER A 145 1.37 -16.01 -2.76
N ARG A 146 0.38 -16.87 -3.04
CA ARG A 146 -1.03 -16.55 -2.77
C ARG A 146 -1.57 -17.31 -1.56
N LYS A 147 -1.45 -18.63 -1.60
CA LYS A 147 -1.88 -19.55 -0.53
C LYS A 147 -0.85 -20.65 -0.36
N TYR A 148 -0.78 -21.20 0.85
CA TYR A 148 0.09 -22.33 1.18
C TYR A 148 1.58 -22.10 0.87
N GLY A 149 2.04 -20.84 0.84
CA GLY A 149 3.44 -20.53 0.53
C GLY A 149 3.79 -20.59 -0.98
N VAL A 150 2.86 -20.94 -1.86
CA VAL A 150 3.15 -21.16 -3.29
C VAL A 150 2.44 -20.15 -4.22
N CYS A 151 3.03 -19.92 -5.39
CA CYS A 151 2.47 -19.06 -6.43
C CYS A 151 1.39 -19.78 -7.25
N TRP A 152 0.76 -19.08 -8.21
CA TRP A 152 -0.34 -19.62 -9.02
C TRP A 152 0.04 -20.87 -9.81
N SER A 153 1.26 -20.93 -10.39
CA SER A 153 1.74 -22.08 -11.15
C SER A 153 2.07 -23.27 -10.25
N HIS A 154 2.55 -23.03 -9.03
CA HIS A 154 2.94 -24.06 -8.06
C HIS A 154 1.81 -24.48 -7.10
N GLY A 155 0.54 -24.20 -7.43
CA GLY A 155 -0.61 -24.69 -6.66
C GLY A 155 -1.28 -23.67 -5.73
N GLY A 156 -0.89 -22.40 -5.77
CA GLY A 156 -1.51 -21.31 -5.00
C GLY A 156 -2.88 -20.85 -5.53
N LYS A 157 -3.37 -21.42 -6.64
CA LYS A 157 -4.73 -21.21 -7.14
C LYS A 157 -5.71 -22.10 -6.39
N ARG A 158 -6.95 -21.64 -6.18
CA ARG A 158 -8.01 -22.53 -5.69
C ARG A 158 -8.38 -23.52 -6.80
N MET A 159 -8.68 -24.76 -6.43
CA MET A 159 -9.17 -25.78 -7.34
C MET A 159 -10.69 -25.92 -7.26
N CYS A 160 -11.27 -26.47 -8.33
CA CYS A 160 -12.65 -26.91 -8.34
C CYS A 160 -12.85 -28.01 -7.28
N LEU A 161 -13.95 -27.94 -6.54
CA LEU A 161 -14.25 -28.86 -5.44
C LEU A 161 -14.62 -30.27 -5.92
N LYS A 162 -15.04 -30.41 -7.19
CA LYS A 162 -15.22 -31.73 -7.83
C LYS A 162 -13.91 -32.51 -7.83
N GLN A 163 -13.95 -33.73 -7.31
CA GLN A 163 -12.80 -34.64 -7.27
C GLN A 163 -12.17 -34.84 -8.66
N GLY A 164 -10.84 -34.81 -8.72
CA GLY A 164 -10.07 -34.99 -9.97
C GLY A 164 -10.03 -33.77 -10.90
N CYS A 165 -10.60 -32.62 -10.53
CA CYS A 165 -10.61 -31.44 -11.41
C CYS A 165 -9.42 -30.50 -11.15
N THR A 166 -8.61 -30.23 -12.18
CA THR A 166 -7.48 -29.29 -12.15
C THR A 166 -7.84 -27.84 -12.54
N LYS A 167 -9.10 -27.60 -12.90
CA LYS A 167 -9.62 -26.28 -13.29
C LYS A 167 -9.89 -25.44 -12.04
N GLY A 168 -9.66 -24.13 -12.16
CA GLY A 168 -10.00 -23.17 -11.09
C GLY A 168 -11.51 -22.96 -10.97
N PRO A 169 -12.03 -22.68 -9.76
CA PRO A 169 -13.44 -22.42 -9.55
C PRO A 169 -13.80 -21.01 -10.02
N LYS A 170 -14.99 -20.84 -10.60
CA LYS A 170 -15.57 -19.54 -10.94
C LYS A 170 -16.43 -19.04 -9.78
N THR A 171 -17.51 -19.76 -9.48
CA THR A 171 -18.49 -19.42 -8.43
C THR A 171 -18.85 -20.70 -7.66
N GLY A 172 -19.12 -20.56 -6.36
CA GLY A 172 -19.54 -21.69 -5.51
C GLY A 172 -18.49 -22.80 -5.34
N GLY A 173 -17.21 -22.54 -5.64
CA GLY A 173 -16.15 -23.55 -5.54
C GLY A 173 -16.06 -24.51 -6.74
N TYR A 174 -16.84 -24.30 -7.81
CA TYR A 174 -16.82 -25.16 -8.99
C TYR A 174 -16.35 -24.44 -10.26
N CYS A 175 -15.75 -25.17 -11.19
CA CYS A 175 -15.34 -24.63 -12.49
C CYS A 175 -16.52 -24.56 -13.46
N TRP A 176 -16.32 -23.97 -14.65
CA TRP A 176 -17.36 -23.83 -15.67
C TRP A 176 -17.99 -25.16 -16.11
N ALA A 177 -17.23 -26.25 -16.04
CA ALA A 177 -17.69 -27.60 -16.37
C ALA A 177 -18.46 -28.28 -15.21
N HIS A 178 -18.26 -27.84 -13.97
CA HIS A 178 -18.78 -28.51 -12.76
C HIS A 178 -19.79 -27.65 -11.99
N GLY A 179 -20.49 -26.71 -12.65
CA GLY A 179 -21.55 -25.91 -12.04
C GLY A 179 -21.17 -24.49 -11.63
N GLY A 180 -19.96 -24.02 -11.97
CA GLY A 180 -19.52 -22.63 -11.75
C GLY A 180 -20.10 -21.64 -12.77
N LYS A 181 -21.43 -21.59 -12.91
CA LYS A 181 -22.12 -20.59 -13.73
C LYS A 181 -22.50 -19.39 -12.84
N ALA A 182 -22.34 -18.17 -13.35
CA ALA A 182 -22.84 -16.98 -12.65
C ALA A 182 -24.37 -17.02 -12.63
N LYS A 183 -24.98 -16.73 -11.48
CA LYS A 183 -26.43 -16.49 -11.42
C LYS A 183 -26.68 -15.16 -12.12
N LYS A 184 -27.51 -15.19 -13.16
CA LYS A 184 -27.83 -14.03 -14.00
C LYS A 184 -28.84 -13.13 -13.31
#